data_AF-A0A7K8UZ61-F1
#
_entry.id   AF-A0A7K8UZ61-F1
#
_cell.length_a   1.000
_cell.length_b   1.000
_cell.length_c   1.000
_cell.angle_alpha   90.00
_cell.angle_beta   90.00
_cell.angle_gamma   90.00
#
_symmetry.space_group_name_H-M   'P 1'
#
loop_
_entity.id
_entity.type
_entity.pdbx_description
1 polymer ?
#
loop_
_entity_poly.entity_id
_entity_poly.type
_entity_poly.pdbx_seq_one_letter_code
_entity_poly.pdbx_strand_id
1 'polypeptide(L)'
;PVTLLDVFQEHARRQPHRPLLRFQDEVHTYEDVERRSNRAARVLSRCLGLQPGRAVAVFLPNEPTYVWAWLALAKLGCPMACLNTNVRARALRHALAAAGATLVLASPGE
;
A
#
# COMPACT_ATOMS: atom_id res chain seq x y z
N PRO A 1 1.73 -21.86 1.61
CA PRO A 1 2.90 -21.07 1.14
C PRO A 1 3.07 -19.81 1.99
N VAL A 2 4.31 -19.47 2.38
CA VAL A 2 4.62 -18.23 3.12
C VAL A 2 4.56 -17.04 2.15
N THR A 3 3.93 -15.95 2.58
CA THR A 3 3.82 -14.69 1.83
C THR A 3 4.77 -13.63 2.37
N LEU A 4 4.97 -12.56 1.60
CA LEU A 4 5.72 -11.39 2.06
C LEU A 4 5.08 -10.77 3.32
N LEU A 5 3.74 -10.78 3.40
CA LEU A 5 3.03 -10.28 4.56
C LEU A 5 3.35 -11.10 5.82
N ASP A 6 3.41 -12.43 5.70
CA ASP A 6 3.75 -13.31 6.83
C ASP A 6 5.15 -13.00 7.37
N VAL A 7 6.12 -12.83 6.49
CA VAL A 7 7.51 -12.48 6.85
C VAL A 7 7.55 -11.11 7.54
N PHE A 8 6.87 -10.11 6.98
CA PHE A 8 6.80 -8.78 7.57
C PHE A 8 6.17 -8.80 8.98
N GLN A 9 5.04 -9.51 9.14
CA GLN A 9 4.35 -9.60 10.44
C GLN A 9 5.20 -10.34 11.48
N GLU A 10 5.95 -11.36 11.07
CA GLU A 10 6.88 -12.04 11.97
C GLU A 10 8.00 -11.10 12.45
N HIS A 11 8.59 -10.31 11.56
CA HIS A 11 9.56 -9.30 11.94
C HIS A 11 8.95 -8.21 12.84
N ALA A 12 7.72 -7.78 12.56
CA ALA A 12 7.02 -6.80 13.39
C ALA A 12 6.76 -7.29 14.82
N ARG A 13 6.54 -8.61 15.01
CA ARG A 13 6.41 -9.21 16.35
C ARG A 13 7.76 -9.37 17.04
N ARG A 14 8.78 -9.83 16.32
CA ARG A 14 10.10 -10.15 16.89
C ARG A 14 10.97 -8.92 17.17
N GLN A 15 10.88 -7.90 16.34
CA GLN A 15 11.75 -6.73 16.36
C GLN A 15 10.95 -5.43 16.13
N PRO A 16 9.94 -5.14 16.96
CA PRO A 16 8.99 -4.05 16.72
C PRO A 16 9.66 -2.68 16.58
N HIS A 17 10.69 -2.41 17.40
CA HIS A 17 11.38 -1.12 17.43
C HIS A 17 12.55 -1.01 16.43
N ARG A 18 12.80 -2.04 15.61
CA ARG A 18 13.84 -1.97 14.59
C ARG A 18 13.42 -1.01 13.47
N PRO A 19 14.30 -0.10 13.01
CA PRO A 19 14.02 0.73 11.84
C PRO A 19 13.71 -0.12 10.61
N LEU A 20 12.59 0.17 9.94
CA LEU A 20 12.18 -0.45 8.69
C LEU A 20 12.31 0.52 7.52
N LEU A 21 11.84 1.75 7.69
CA LEU A 21 11.93 2.82 6.67
C LEU A 21 12.61 4.04 7.26
N ARG A 22 13.41 4.71 6.44
CA ARG A 22 13.91 6.06 6.69
C ARG A 22 13.42 6.94 5.56
N PHE A 23 12.77 8.04 5.89
CA PHE A 23 12.24 8.99 4.93
C PHE A 23 12.41 10.40 5.46
N GLN A 24 13.19 11.22 4.74
CA GLN A 24 13.63 12.52 5.24
C GLN A 24 14.25 12.38 6.64
N ASP A 25 13.83 13.20 7.59
CA ASP A 25 14.29 13.18 8.98
C ASP A 25 13.51 12.18 9.87
N GLU A 26 12.58 11.42 9.29
CA GLU A 26 11.76 10.44 10.01
C GLU A 26 12.29 9.01 9.86
N VAL A 27 12.19 8.26 10.96
CA VAL A 27 12.42 6.82 10.99
C VAL A 27 11.12 6.12 11.38
N HIS A 28 10.68 5.17 10.56
CA HIS A 28 9.54 4.31 10.88
C HIS A 28 10.03 2.93 11.25
N THR A 29 9.65 2.50 12.45
CA THR A 29 9.93 1.15 12.94
C THR A 29 8.96 0.14 12.33
N TYR A 30 9.23 -1.15 12.50
CA TYR A 30 8.27 -2.19 12.10
C TYR A 30 6.91 -2.01 12.77
N GLU A 31 6.88 -1.65 14.05
CA GLU A 31 5.64 -1.38 14.79
C GLU A 31 4.86 -0.19 14.20
N ASP A 32 5.56 0.88 13.82
CA ASP A 32 4.92 2.04 13.19
C ASP A 32 4.26 1.69 11.86
N VAL A 33 5.00 0.95 11.02
CA VAL A 33 4.50 0.52 9.70
C VAL A 33 3.35 -0.48 9.87
N GLU A 34 3.42 -1.39 10.83
CA GLU A 34 2.33 -2.34 11.14
C GLU A 34 1.07 -1.60 11.60
N ARG A 35 1.22 -0.65 12.52
CA ARG A 35 0.11 0.17 13.03
C ARG A 35 -0.54 1.01 11.93
N ARG A 36 0.27 1.71 11.11
CA ARG A 36 -0.22 2.58 10.02
C ARG A 36 -0.89 1.76 8.91
N SER A 37 -0.30 0.63 8.49
CA SER A 37 -0.91 -0.26 7.49
C SER A 37 -2.19 -0.94 8.01
N ASN A 38 -2.26 -1.31 9.30
CA ASN A 38 -3.50 -1.82 9.91
C ASN A 38 -4.61 -0.76 9.97
N ARG A 39 -4.24 0.51 10.17
CA ARG A 39 -5.21 1.61 10.10
C ARG A 39 -5.71 1.80 8.67
N ALA A 40 -4.82 1.82 7.68
CA ALA A 40 -5.18 1.92 6.28
C ALA A 40 -6.08 0.76 5.84
N ALA A 41 -5.75 -0.49 6.17
CA ALA A 41 -6.57 -1.67 5.84
C ALA A 41 -8.00 -1.55 6.40
N ARG A 42 -8.14 -1.07 7.64
CA ARG A 42 -9.46 -0.86 8.25
C ARG A 42 -10.28 0.21 7.53
N VAL A 43 -9.66 1.33 7.14
CA VAL A 43 -10.34 2.39 6.39
C VAL A 43 -10.76 1.89 5.01
N LEU A 44 -9.84 1.24 4.27
CA LEU A 44 -10.09 0.71 2.94
C LEU A 44 -11.21 -0.34 2.95
N SER A 45 -11.21 -1.25 3.91
CA SER A 45 -12.26 -2.26 4.03
C SER A 45 -13.61 -1.65 4.43
N ARG A 46 -13.65 -0.79 5.46
CA ARG A 46 -14.92 -0.29 6.02
C ARG A 46 -15.56 0.82 5.20
N CYS A 47 -14.76 1.74 4.68
CA CYS A 47 -15.27 2.92 3.99
C CYS A 47 -15.46 2.68 2.49
N LEU A 48 -14.64 1.80 1.89
CA LEU A 48 -14.64 1.58 0.44
C LEU A 48 -15.11 0.17 0.04
N GLY A 49 -15.47 -0.68 1.02
CA GLY A 49 -16.06 -1.99 0.78
C GLY A 49 -15.15 -2.98 0.05
N LEU A 50 -13.83 -2.77 0.11
CA LEU A 50 -12.84 -3.59 -0.59
C LEU A 50 -12.96 -5.08 -0.23
N GLN A 51 -13.01 -5.92 -1.27
CA GLN A 51 -13.10 -7.38 -1.17
C GLN A 51 -11.81 -8.04 -1.65
N PRO A 52 -11.39 -9.17 -1.05
CA PRO A 52 -10.23 -9.93 -1.52
C PRO A 52 -10.31 -10.27 -3.02
N GLY A 53 -9.16 -10.26 -3.69
CA GLY A 53 -9.04 -10.53 -5.12
C GLY A 53 -9.37 -9.35 -6.04
N ARG A 54 -9.90 -8.23 -5.51
CA ARG A 54 -10.14 -7.02 -6.30
C ARG A 54 -8.87 -6.17 -6.35
N ALA A 55 -8.41 -5.85 -7.56
CA ALA A 55 -7.23 -5.04 -7.76
C ALA A 55 -7.49 -3.57 -7.38
N VAL A 56 -6.49 -2.95 -6.76
CA VAL A 56 -6.47 -1.52 -6.44
C VAL A 56 -5.29 -0.87 -7.13
N ALA A 57 -5.55 0.15 -7.92
CA ALA A 57 -4.51 0.96 -8.53
C ALA A 57 -3.91 1.90 -7.48
N VAL A 58 -2.58 1.93 -7.39
CA VAL A 58 -1.87 2.80 -6.46
C VAL A 58 -0.99 3.75 -7.27
N PHE A 59 -1.34 5.03 -7.20
CA PHE A 59 -0.71 6.15 -7.89
C PHE A 59 -0.17 7.14 -6.86
N LEU A 60 0.80 6.67 -6.06
CA LEU A 60 1.42 7.41 -4.98
C LEU A 60 2.91 7.66 -5.28
N PRO A 61 3.49 8.80 -4.86
CA PRO A 61 4.92 9.04 -4.95
C PRO A 61 5.71 8.09 -4.02
N ASN A 62 7.04 8.17 -4.10
CA ASN A 62 7.95 7.40 -3.24
C ASN A 62 7.97 7.97 -1.81
N GLU A 63 6.90 7.70 -1.06
CA GLU A 63 6.68 8.13 0.31
C GLU A 63 6.30 6.94 1.21
N PRO A 64 6.43 7.06 2.55
CA PRO A 64 6.06 5.99 3.48
C PRO A 64 4.61 5.51 3.33
N THR A 65 3.71 6.39 2.91
CA THR A 65 2.30 6.09 2.60
C THR A 65 2.14 4.97 1.57
N TYR A 66 3.05 4.88 0.60
CA TYR A 66 3.08 3.80 -0.39
C TYR A 66 3.20 2.44 0.30
N VAL A 67 4.11 2.31 1.26
CA VAL A 67 4.36 1.04 1.97
C VAL A 67 3.18 0.69 2.86
N TRP A 68 2.56 1.68 3.51
CA TRP A 68 1.36 1.42 4.31
C TRP A 68 0.20 0.93 3.44
N ALA A 69 -0.01 1.56 2.28
CA ALA A 69 -1.04 1.16 1.32
C ALA A 69 -0.80 -0.25 0.79
N TRP A 70 0.44 -0.58 0.41
CA TRP A 70 0.80 -1.90 -0.07
C TRP A 70 0.54 -3.00 0.96
N LEU A 71 1.01 -2.82 2.19
CA LEU A 71 0.80 -3.78 3.27
C LEU A 71 -0.68 -3.85 3.68
N ALA A 72 -1.41 -2.73 3.61
CA ALA A 72 -2.85 -2.72 3.86
C ALA A 72 -3.61 -3.55 2.81
N LEU A 73 -3.31 -3.38 1.54
CA LEU A 73 -3.91 -4.16 0.45
C LEU A 73 -3.55 -5.65 0.56
N ALA A 74 -2.30 -5.96 0.89
CA ALA A 74 -1.87 -7.33 1.16
C ALA A 74 -2.68 -7.98 2.30
N LYS A 75 -2.91 -7.25 3.40
CA LYS A 75 -3.74 -7.72 4.54
C LYS A 75 -5.20 -7.96 4.16
N LEU A 76 -5.71 -7.21 3.19
CA LEU A 76 -7.06 -7.37 2.66
C LEU A 76 -7.14 -8.41 1.54
N GLY A 77 -6.03 -9.07 1.17
CA GLY A 77 -5.98 -9.98 0.03
C GLY A 77 -6.27 -9.30 -1.31
N CYS A 78 -6.05 -7.99 -1.42
CA CYS A 78 -6.29 -7.19 -2.61
C CYS A 78 -4.99 -6.99 -3.39
N PRO A 79 -4.90 -7.41 -4.67
CA PRO A 79 -3.74 -7.13 -5.51
C PRO A 79 -3.53 -5.62 -5.69
N MET A 80 -2.27 -5.19 -5.64
CA MET A 80 -1.89 -3.80 -5.91
C MET A 80 -1.41 -3.67 -7.35
N ALA A 81 -2.01 -2.78 -8.12
CA ALA A 81 -1.50 -2.35 -9.43
C ALA A 81 -0.65 -1.09 -9.24
N CYS A 82 0.67 -1.24 -9.33
CA CYS A 82 1.63 -0.16 -9.15
C CYS A 82 1.65 0.77 -10.36
N LEU A 83 1.19 2.01 -10.19
CA LEU A 83 1.18 3.01 -11.26
C LEU A 83 2.26 4.06 -11.00
N ASN A 84 3.14 4.26 -11.98
CA ASN A 84 4.20 5.26 -11.91
C ASN A 84 3.60 6.67 -12.03
N THR A 85 3.86 7.52 -11.03
CA THR A 85 3.36 8.90 -10.94
C THR A 85 3.94 9.85 -11.99
N ASN A 86 4.89 9.43 -12.82
CA ASN A 86 5.39 10.19 -13.98
C ASN A 86 4.63 9.87 -15.28
N VAL A 87 3.78 8.83 -15.30
CA VAL A 87 3.02 8.46 -16.49
C VAL A 87 1.85 9.42 -16.68
N ARG A 88 1.62 9.86 -17.91
CA ARG A 88 0.63 10.90 -18.26
C ARG A 88 -0.31 10.46 -19.38
N ALA A 89 -1.44 11.16 -19.48
CA ALA A 89 -2.36 11.13 -20.61
C ALA A 89 -2.73 9.71 -21.09
N ARG A 90 -2.47 9.38 -22.36
CA ARG A 90 -2.85 8.10 -22.98
C ARG A 90 -2.23 6.90 -22.27
N ALA A 91 -0.97 6.99 -21.86
CA ALA A 91 -0.29 5.89 -21.19
C ALA A 91 -0.89 5.62 -19.80
N LEU A 92 -1.26 6.67 -19.05
CA LEU A 92 -1.89 6.51 -17.74
C LEU A 92 -3.29 5.88 -17.88
N ARG A 93 -4.08 6.35 -18.85
CA ARG A 93 -5.40 5.76 -19.15
C ARG A 93 -5.29 4.29 -19.54
N HIS A 94 -4.29 3.95 -20.35
CA HIS A 94 -4.05 2.56 -20.73
C HIS A 94 -3.67 1.69 -19.52
N ALA A 95 -2.78 2.18 -18.66
CA ALA A 95 -2.37 1.45 -17.45
C ALA A 95 -3.54 1.24 -16.47
N LEU A 96 -4.36 2.26 -16.26
CA LEU A 96 -5.57 2.16 -15.44
C LEU A 96 -6.57 1.14 -16.00
N ALA A 97 -6.81 1.17 -17.31
CA ALA A 97 -7.69 0.21 -17.97
C ALA A 97 -7.16 -1.22 -17.88
N ALA A 98 -5.86 -1.42 -18.09
CA ALA A 98 -5.20 -2.72 -18.00
C ALA A 98 -5.20 -3.30 -16.57
N ALA A 99 -5.14 -2.43 -15.55
CA ALA A 99 -5.19 -2.85 -14.15
C ALA A 99 -6.55 -3.45 -13.74
N GLY A 100 -7.63 -3.16 -14.47
CA GLY A 100 -8.99 -3.61 -14.12
C GLY A 100 -9.44 -3.13 -12.74
N ALA A 101 -8.78 -2.12 -12.18
CA ALA A 101 -9.05 -1.61 -10.84
C ALA A 101 -10.25 -0.66 -10.88
N THR A 102 -11.21 -0.89 -9.98
CA THR A 102 -12.35 0.02 -9.78
C THR A 102 -12.06 1.10 -8.73
N LEU A 103 -10.89 1.03 -8.10
CA LEU A 103 -10.46 1.94 -7.04
C LEU A 103 -9.01 2.37 -7.29
N VAL A 104 -8.76 3.66 -7.12
CA VAL A 104 -7.43 4.27 -7.22
C VAL A 104 -7.09 4.95 -5.90
N LEU A 105 -5.95 4.60 -5.31
CA LEU A 105 -5.33 5.38 -4.24
C LEU A 105 -4.34 6.33 -4.89
N ALA A 106 -4.57 7.63 -4.72
CA ALA A 106 -3.72 8.68 -5.26
C ALA A 106 -3.37 9.68 -4.17
N SER A 107 -2.22 10.35 -4.33
CA SER A 107 -1.91 11.52 -3.51
C SER A 107 -2.84 12.65 -3.94
N PRO A 108 -3.33 13.50 -3.02
CA PRO A 108 -3.87 14.79 -3.42
C PRO A 108 -2.80 15.45 -4.30
N GLY A 109 -3.17 15.80 -5.54
CA GLY A 109 -2.24 16.50 -6.42
C GLY A 109 -1.83 17.82 -5.79
N GLU A 110 -0.61 18.26 -6.08
CA GLU A 110 -0.37 19.70 -6.20
C GLU A 110 -1.09 20.22 -7.45
#